data_AF-A0A562T466-F1
#
_entry.id   AF-A0A562T466-F1
#
_cell.length_a   1.000
_cell.length_b   1.000
_cell.length_c   1.000
_cell.angle_alpha   90.00
_cell.angle_beta   90.00
_cell.angle_gamma   90.00
#
_symmetry.space_group_name_H-M   'P 1'
#
loop_
_entity.id
_entity.type
_entity.pdbx_description
1 polymer ?
#
loop_
_entity_poly.entity_id
_entity_poly.type
_entity_poly.pdbx_seq_one_letter_code
_entity_poly.pdbx_strand_id
1 'polypeptide(L)'
;MNAMNFKLIKTEEDYNEAIHMMEALGDREDFEDNPDLISQFELIAKLVQLYEEEHAPVTQGHPIDIILMKMEYMDLKQKDLVPVIGSSGVVSEVLNKKRAMSKKMIRAFSEILKIDQDILNTPYELTKPTQTVANTALPSNKKAHKLFQFADTSQTLAFKERVRKTGMLMAIC
;
A
#
# COMPACT_ATOMS: atom_id res chain seq x y z
N MET A 1 -23.28 24.67 33.73
CA MET A 1 -23.38 23.34 33.13
C MET A 1 -23.87 23.54 31.71
N ASN A 2 -22.97 23.63 30.74
CA ASN A 2 -23.39 23.65 29.33
C ASN A 2 -23.90 22.25 29.01
N ALA A 3 -25.15 22.15 28.58
CA ALA A 3 -25.74 20.88 28.16
C ALA A 3 -24.95 20.37 26.96
N MET A 4 -24.19 19.29 27.15
CA MET A 4 -23.49 18.60 26.07
C MET A 4 -24.54 17.91 25.20
N ASN A 5 -24.85 18.51 24.06
CA ASN A 5 -25.81 17.96 23.10
C ASN A 5 -25.10 16.93 22.23
N PHE A 6 -24.89 15.72 22.75
CA PHE A 6 -24.32 14.64 21.97
C PHE A 6 -25.34 14.13 20.96
N LYS A 7 -25.06 14.39 19.69
CA LYS A 7 -25.85 13.91 18.56
C LYS A 7 -25.17 12.65 17.99
N LEU A 8 -25.97 11.68 17.54
CA LEU A 8 -25.46 10.58 16.73
C LEU A 8 -24.84 11.14 15.44
N ILE A 9 -23.62 10.69 15.14
CA ILE A 9 -22.93 11.03 13.90
C ILE A 9 -23.61 10.26 12.76
N LYS A 10 -24.17 10.98 11.78
CA LYS A 10 -24.88 10.38 10.64
C LYS A 10 -24.40 10.89 9.29
N THR A 11 -23.66 11.99 9.27
CA THR A 11 -23.13 12.59 8.05
C THR A 11 -21.63 12.80 8.18
N GLU A 12 -20.97 13.02 7.05
CA GLU A 12 -19.53 13.28 7.01
C GLU A 12 -19.18 14.61 7.72
N GLU A 13 -20.08 15.59 7.68
CA GLU A 13 -19.92 16.84 8.43
C GLU A 13 -19.96 16.60 9.95
N ASP A 14 -20.92 15.81 10.44
CA ASP A 14 -20.99 15.43 11.86
C ASP A 14 -19.71 14.67 12.29
N TYR A 15 -19.14 13.86 11.40
CA TYR A 15 -17.90 13.10 11.64
C TYR A 15 -16.70 14.04 11.78
N ASN A 16 -16.51 14.95 10.81
CA ASN A 16 -15.41 15.92 10.85
C ASN A 16 -15.50 16.83 12.08
N GLU A 17 -16.72 17.24 12.46
CA GLU A 17 -16.93 18.01 13.69
C GLU A 17 -16.53 17.22 14.93
N ALA A 18 -16.88 15.93 15.00
CA ALA A 18 -16.48 15.04 16.10
C ALA A 18 -14.96 14.87 16.20
N ILE A 19 -14.26 14.73 15.08
CA ILE A 19 -12.79 14.67 15.05
C ILE A 19 -12.19 15.97 15.61
N HIS A 20 -12.64 17.13 15.13
CA HIS A 20 -12.15 18.42 15.63
C HIS A 20 -12.46 18.64 17.12
N MET A 21 -13.60 18.17 17.60
CA MET A 21 -13.92 18.21 19.03
C MET A 21 -12.96 17.33 19.85
N MET A 22 -12.61 16.13 19.35
CA MET A 22 -11.62 15.26 20.02
C MET A 22 -10.24 15.90 20.06
N GLU A 23 -9.78 16.49 18.95
CA GLU A 23 -8.52 17.24 18.90
C GLU A 23 -8.51 18.38 19.92
N ALA A 24 -9.55 19.21 19.91
CA ALA A 24 -9.67 20.34 20.83
C ALA A 24 -9.75 19.92 22.31
N LEU A 25 -10.33 18.75 22.61
CA LEU A 25 -10.36 18.19 23.97
C LEU A 25 -8.99 17.67 24.39
N GLY A 26 -8.29 16.95 23.50
CA GLY A 26 -6.96 16.39 23.76
C GLY A 26 -5.87 17.44 23.90
N ASP A 27 -6.01 18.58 23.22
CA ASP A 27 -5.05 19.71 23.29
C ASP A 27 -5.17 20.56 24.57
N ARG A 28 -6.12 20.24 25.46
CA ARG A 28 -6.26 20.99 26.72
C ARG A 28 -5.17 20.62 27.70
N GLU A 29 -4.59 21.64 28.35
CA GLU A 29 -3.55 21.46 29.37
C GLU A 29 -4.02 20.59 30.55
N ASP A 30 -5.32 20.60 30.87
CA ASP A 30 -5.90 19.82 31.96
C ASP A 30 -6.43 18.44 31.54
N PHE A 31 -6.23 18.01 30.30
CA PHE A 31 -6.85 16.77 29.78
C PHE A 31 -6.50 15.52 30.59
N GLU A 32 -5.21 15.31 30.89
CA GLU A 32 -4.73 14.10 31.59
C GLU A 32 -5.24 14.00 33.04
N ASP A 33 -5.46 15.15 33.69
CA ASP A 33 -5.86 15.22 35.10
C ASP A 33 -7.36 15.42 35.28
N ASN A 34 -8.14 15.50 34.20
CA ASN A 34 -9.56 15.80 34.22
C ASN A 34 -10.43 14.63 33.72
N PRO A 35 -10.96 13.79 34.63
CA PRO A 35 -11.78 12.63 34.28
C PRO A 35 -13.01 12.96 33.43
N ASP A 36 -13.58 14.16 33.58
CA ASP A 36 -14.75 14.58 32.82
C ASP A 36 -14.38 14.83 31.34
N LEU A 37 -13.19 15.36 31.05
CA LEU A 37 -12.70 15.55 29.68
C LEU A 37 -12.35 14.21 29.04
N ILE A 38 -11.70 13.31 29.78
CA ILE A 38 -11.40 11.95 29.31
C ILE A 38 -12.69 11.21 28.97
N SER A 39 -13.69 11.26 29.86
CA SER A 39 -15.00 10.62 29.64
C SER A 39 -15.70 11.18 28.40
N GLN A 40 -15.59 12.48 28.15
CA GLN A 40 -16.14 13.11 26.94
C GLN A 40 -15.40 12.65 25.68
N PHE A 41 -14.07 12.60 25.73
CA PHE A 41 -13.25 12.13 24.62
C PHE A 41 -13.57 10.67 24.28
N GLU A 42 -13.65 9.79 25.29
CA GLU A 42 -14.00 8.38 25.11
C GLU A 42 -15.39 8.22 24.48
N LEU A 43 -16.37 9.02 24.91
CA LEU A 43 -17.71 8.99 24.34
C LEU A 43 -17.71 9.40 22.87
N ILE A 44 -17.03 10.49 22.51
CA ILE A 44 -16.94 10.94 21.11
C ILE A 44 -16.20 9.91 20.27
N ALA A 45 -15.10 9.35 20.78
CA ALA A 45 -14.37 8.27 20.12
C ALA A 45 -15.27 7.06 19.82
N LYS A 46 -16.17 6.71 20.74
CA LYS A 46 -17.15 5.63 20.52
C LYS A 46 -18.18 5.97 19.44
N LEU A 47 -18.64 7.22 19.38
CA LEU A 47 -19.57 7.66 18.33
C LEU A 47 -18.90 7.67 16.95
N VAL A 48 -17.66 8.14 16.88
CA VAL A 48 -16.83 8.12 15.66
C VAL A 48 -16.65 6.69 15.17
N GLN A 49 -16.27 5.76 16.07
CA GLN A 49 -16.14 4.35 15.76
C GLN A 49 -17.43 3.76 15.15
N LEU A 50 -18.59 4.03 15.77
CA LEU A 50 -19.88 3.54 15.26
C LEU A 50 -20.18 4.07 13.86
N TYR A 51 -19.91 5.35 13.60
CA TYR A 51 -20.11 5.94 12.28
C TYR A 51 -19.18 5.31 11.23
N GLU A 52 -17.90 5.12 11.55
CA GLU A 52 -16.93 4.47 10.68
C GLU A 52 -17.31 3.03 10.34
N GLU A 53 -17.78 2.26 11.33
CA GLU A 53 -18.27 0.90 11.12
C GLU A 53 -19.44 0.85 10.12
N GLU A 54 -20.33 1.85 10.12
CA GLU A 54 -21.49 1.94 9.23
C GLU A 54 -21.16 2.53 7.83
N HIS A 55 -20.30 3.55 7.77
CA HIS A 55 -20.11 4.38 6.56
C HIS A 55 -18.78 4.17 5.85
N ALA A 56 -17.77 3.72 6.59
CA ALA A 56 -16.48 3.30 6.06
C ALA A 56 -16.27 1.82 6.39
N PRO A 57 -17.15 0.91 5.91
CA PRO A 57 -16.90 -0.53 6.05
C PRO A 57 -15.51 -0.76 5.50
N VAL A 58 -14.57 -1.11 6.38
CA VAL A 58 -13.12 -1.15 6.16
C VAL A 58 -12.89 -1.29 4.69
N THR A 59 -12.61 -0.16 3.99
CA THR A 59 -12.55 -0.17 2.53
C THR A 59 -11.73 -1.40 2.20
N GLN A 60 -12.36 -2.37 1.52
CA GLN A 60 -11.72 -3.63 1.24
C GLN A 60 -10.65 -3.29 0.21
N GLY A 61 -9.55 -2.72 0.70
CA GLY A 61 -8.37 -2.41 -0.03
C GLY A 61 -7.98 -3.70 -0.71
N HIS A 62 -7.45 -3.58 -1.91
CA HIS A 62 -7.10 -4.75 -2.67
C HIS A 62 -6.26 -5.68 -1.77
N PRO A 63 -6.58 -6.98 -1.69
CA PRO A 63 -6.06 -7.86 -0.63
C PRO A 63 -4.52 -7.91 -0.63
N ILE A 64 -3.93 -7.82 -1.81
CA ILE A 64 -2.47 -7.71 -1.99
C ILE A 64 -1.89 -6.40 -1.44
N ASP A 65 -2.58 -5.28 -1.61
CA ASP A 65 -2.10 -3.97 -1.15
C ASP A 65 -2.14 -3.94 0.39
N ILE A 66 -3.15 -4.56 1.00
CA ILE A 66 -3.23 -4.77 2.46
C ILE A 66 -2.08 -5.66 2.95
N ILE A 67 -1.77 -6.75 2.23
CA ILE A 67 -0.61 -7.60 2.56
C ILE A 67 0.69 -6.80 2.54
N LEU A 68 0.93 -6.03 1.47
CA LEU A 68 2.16 -5.23 1.33
C LEU A 68 2.28 -4.19 2.44
N MET A 69 1.19 -3.48 2.74
CA MET A 69 1.12 -2.53 3.82
C MET A 69 1.42 -3.20 5.18
N LYS A 70 0.83 -4.36 5.45
CA LYS A 70 1.12 -5.12 6.69
C LYS A 70 2.56 -5.60 6.77
N MET A 71 3.16 -6.02 5.65
CA MET A 71 4.57 -6.36 5.60
C MET A 71 5.45 -5.17 5.95
N GLU A 72 5.12 -3.97 5.44
CA GLU A 72 5.84 -2.74 5.76
C GLU A 72 5.72 -2.37 7.24
N TYR A 73 4.51 -2.38 7.80
CA TYR A 73 4.27 -2.10 9.22
C TYR A 73 5.00 -3.08 10.17
N MET A 74 5.24 -4.31 9.73
CA MET A 74 5.87 -5.37 10.52
C MET A 74 7.37 -5.56 10.19
N ASP A 75 7.96 -4.73 9.32
CA ASP A 75 9.32 -4.87 8.77
C ASP A 75 9.61 -6.28 8.20
N LEU A 76 8.61 -6.89 7.56
CA LEU A 76 8.71 -8.22 6.95
C LEU A 76 9.16 -8.15 5.49
N LYS A 77 10.09 -9.02 5.11
CA LYS A 77 10.54 -9.15 3.71
C LYS A 77 9.86 -10.37 3.06
N GLN A 78 9.80 -10.39 1.73
CA GLN A 78 9.20 -11.51 0.99
C GLN A 78 9.85 -12.86 1.32
N LYS A 79 11.16 -12.87 1.62
CA LYS A 79 11.90 -14.06 2.04
C LYS A 79 11.35 -14.67 3.35
N ASP A 80 10.77 -13.86 4.22
CA ASP A 80 10.27 -14.29 5.53
C ASP A 80 8.90 -14.96 5.40
N LEU A 81 8.22 -14.77 4.26
CA LEU A 81 6.96 -15.45 3.92
C LEU A 81 7.17 -16.83 3.28
N VAL A 82 8.35 -17.10 2.73
CA VAL A 82 8.68 -18.36 2.04
C VAL A 82 8.43 -19.60 2.91
N PRO A 83 8.83 -19.65 4.20
CA PRO A 83 8.64 -20.84 5.02
C PRO A 83 7.18 -21.27 5.18
N VAL A 84 6.24 -20.34 5.07
CA VAL A 84 4.82 -20.58 5.39
C VAL A 84 3.94 -20.61 4.14
N ILE A 85 4.23 -19.74 3.15
CA ILE A 85 3.44 -19.63 1.92
C ILE A 85 3.87 -20.66 0.87
N GLY A 86 5.17 -20.93 0.75
CA GLY A 86 5.74 -21.82 -0.27
C GLY A 86 7.01 -21.24 -0.90
N SER A 87 7.31 -21.59 -2.14
CA SER A 87 8.56 -21.13 -2.78
C SER A 87 8.60 -19.61 -2.97
N SER A 88 9.81 -19.03 -3.01
CA SER A 88 10.01 -17.60 -3.27
C SER A 88 9.35 -17.11 -4.56
N GLY A 89 9.29 -17.96 -5.60
CA GLY A 89 8.60 -17.65 -6.85
C GLY A 89 7.09 -17.49 -6.64
N VAL A 90 6.46 -18.38 -5.86
CA VAL A 90 5.03 -18.33 -5.55
C VAL A 90 4.68 -17.08 -4.75
N VAL A 91 5.48 -16.73 -3.75
CA VAL A 91 5.29 -15.50 -2.96
C VAL A 91 5.32 -14.27 -3.88
N SER A 92 6.34 -14.18 -4.75
CA SER A 92 6.48 -13.08 -5.70
C SER A 92 5.31 -13.03 -6.69
N GLU A 93 4.86 -14.16 -7.22
CA GLU A 93 3.71 -14.21 -8.13
C GLU A 93 2.42 -13.71 -7.47
N VAL A 94 2.17 -14.08 -6.22
CA VAL A 94 0.99 -13.62 -5.47
C VAL A 94 1.05 -12.11 -5.22
N LEU A 95 2.17 -11.62 -4.68
CA LEU A 95 2.36 -10.20 -4.36
C LEU A 95 2.34 -9.31 -5.61
N ASN A 96 2.69 -9.86 -6.78
CA ASN A 96 2.61 -9.14 -8.06
C ASN A 96 1.28 -9.39 -8.80
N LYS A 97 0.26 -9.97 -8.14
CA LYS A 97 -1.06 -10.27 -8.74
C LYS A 97 -0.99 -11.19 -9.96
N LYS A 98 0.10 -11.93 -10.18
CA LYS A 98 0.23 -12.92 -11.27
C LYS A 98 -0.47 -14.23 -10.95
N ARG A 99 -0.68 -14.50 -9.66
CA ARG A 99 -1.33 -15.71 -9.15
C ARG A 99 -2.40 -15.34 -8.12
N ALA A 100 -3.54 -16.01 -8.22
CA ALA A 100 -4.59 -15.94 -7.20
C ALA A 100 -4.16 -16.68 -5.93
N MET A 101 -4.47 -16.13 -4.76
CA MET A 101 -4.24 -16.80 -3.48
C MET A 101 -5.12 -18.05 -3.35
N SER A 102 -4.51 -19.17 -2.95
CA SER A 102 -5.29 -20.35 -2.57
C SER A 102 -5.82 -20.21 -1.13
N LYS A 103 -6.85 -20.99 -0.77
CA LYS A 103 -7.37 -21.03 0.62
C LYS A 103 -6.28 -21.32 1.67
N LYS A 104 -5.28 -22.15 1.32
CA LYS A 104 -4.14 -22.43 2.19
C LYS A 104 -3.27 -21.19 2.40
N MET A 105 -3.02 -20.44 1.33
CA MET A 105 -2.25 -19.18 1.39
C MET A 105 -2.99 -18.13 2.21
N ILE A 106 -4.30 -17.99 2.01
CA ILE A 106 -5.14 -17.05 2.78
C ILE A 106 -5.00 -17.30 4.28
N ARG A 107 -5.11 -18.56 4.71
CA ARG A 107 -4.93 -18.93 6.13
C ARG A 107 -3.53 -18.58 6.65
N ALA A 108 -2.49 -18.91 5.88
CA ALA A 108 -1.11 -18.61 6.25
C ALA A 108 -0.83 -17.10 6.34
N PHE A 109 -1.32 -16.31 5.37
CA PHE A 109 -1.20 -14.85 5.41
C PHE A 109 -1.96 -14.26 6.60
N SER A 110 -3.17 -14.75 6.87
CA SER A 110 -3.96 -14.34 8.03
C SER A 110 -3.23 -14.59 9.35
N GLU A 111 -2.61 -15.77 9.51
CA GLU A 111 -1.88 -16.14 10.72
C GLU A 111 -0.64 -15.27 10.98
N ILE A 112 0.15 -14.99 9.92
CA ILE A 112 1.39 -14.19 10.03
C ILE A 112 1.08 -12.70 10.17
N LEU A 113 0.24 -12.18 9.28
CA LEU A 113 0.03 -10.73 9.14
C LEU A 113 -1.11 -10.20 10.03
N LYS A 114 -1.82 -11.10 10.74
CA LYS A 114 -2.98 -10.78 11.58
C LYS A 114 -4.06 -10.01 10.80
N ILE A 115 -4.36 -10.48 9.60
CA ILE A 115 -5.41 -9.96 8.72
C ILE A 115 -6.58 -10.93 8.74
N ASP A 116 -7.82 -10.43 8.74
CA ASP A 116 -8.99 -11.28 8.59
C ASP A 116 -8.97 -12.04 7.26
N GLN A 117 -9.38 -13.30 7.27
CA GLN A 117 -9.44 -14.13 6.07
C GLN A 117 -10.45 -13.59 5.06
N ASP A 118 -11.54 -12.96 5.53
CA ASP A 118 -12.57 -12.43 4.63
C ASP A 118 -12.05 -11.28 3.77
N ILE A 119 -11.15 -10.46 4.33
CA ILE A 119 -10.47 -9.38 3.59
C ILE A 119 -9.58 -9.97 2.49
N LEU A 120 -8.87 -11.06 2.78
CA LEU A 120 -7.97 -11.75 1.84
C LEU A 120 -8.70 -12.60 0.81
N ASN A 121 -9.94 -12.99 1.10
CA ASN A 121 -10.81 -13.81 0.24
C ASN A 121 -11.67 -12.96 -0.70
N THR A 122 -11.19 -11.76 -1.04
CA THR A 122 -11.81 -10.89 -2.04
C THR A 122 -11.29 -11.28 -3.44
N PRO A 123 -12.16 -11.47 -4.44
CA PRO A 123 -11.72 -11.72 -5.81
C PRO A 123 -11.06 -10.47 -6.38
N TYR A 124 -9.92 -10.65 -7.07
CA TYR A 124 -9.19 -9.57 -7.71
C TYR A 124 -8.68 -9.97 -9.10
N GLU A 125 -8.48 -8.97 -9.95
CA GLU A 125 -7.95 -9.18 -11.29
C GLU A 125 -6.47 -9.56 -11.22
N LEU A 126 -6.12 -10.67 -11.88
CA LEU A 126 -4.73 -11.02 -12.04
C LEU A 126 -4.10 -10.12 -13.09
N THR A 127 -2.88 -9.66 -12.84
CA THR A 127 -2.06 -9.08 -13.89
C THR A 127 -1.91 -10.16 -14.94
N LYS A 128 -2.59 -9.98 -16.08
CA LYS A 128 -2.28 -10.75 -17.28
C LYS A 128 -0.77 -10.65 -17.43
N PRO A 129 -0.05 -11.73 -17.74
CA PRO A 129 1.31 -11.57 -18.18
C PRO A 129 1.21 -10.56 -19.32
N THR A 130 1.66 -9.32 -19.06
CA THR A 130 2.14 -8.45 -20.10
C THR A 130 2.99 -9.39 -20.90
N GLN A 131 2.58 -9.67 -22.14
CA GLN A 131 3.45 -10.35 -23.07
C GLN A 131 4.78 -9.68 -22.84
N THR A 132 5.75 -10.43 -22.32
CA THR A 132 7.12 -9.94 -22.36
C THR A 132 7.27 -9.56 -23.81
N VAL A 133 7.47 -8.27 -24.07
CA VAL A 133 8.13 -7.83 -25.29
C VAL A 133 9.53 -8.40 -25.22
N ALA A 134 9.61 -9.70 -25.42
CA ALA A 134 10.75 -10.46 -25.92
C ALA A 134 10.34 -11.07 -27.26
N ASN A 135 9.55 -10.31 -28.03
CA ASN A 135 9.85 -10.10 -29.44
C ASN A 135 10.15 -8.59 -29.51
N THR A 136 11.40 -8.20 -29.38
CA THR A 136 12.19 -8.09 -30.60
C THR A 136 13.52 -8.87 -30.50
N ALA A 137 13.54 -10.07 -31.09
CA ALA A 137 14.49 -10.21 -32.18
C ALA A 137 14.27 -9.01 -33.10
N LEU A 138 15.34 -8.31 -33.46
CA LEU A 138 15.36 -7.23 -34.44
C LEU A 138 14.23 -7.43 -35.45
N PRO A 139 13.30 -6.47 -35.64
CA PRO A 139 12.71 -6.36 -36.94
C PRO A 139 13.92 -6.20 -37.86
N SER A 140 14.09 -7.11 -38.82
CA SER A 140 14.90 -6.89 -40.01
C SER A 140 14.28 -5.78 -40.87
N ASN A 141 13.81 -4.70 -40.24
CA ASN A 141 13.29 -3.52 -40.86
C ASN A 141 14.41 -2.47 -40.82
N LYS A 142 14.93 -2.17 -42.01
CA LYS A 142 16.05 -1.28 -42.31
C LYS A 142 15.77 0.20 -41.99
N LYS A 143 15.07 0.50 -40.89
CA LYS A 143 14.79 1.86 -40.42
C LYS A 143 14.83 1.91 -38.89
N ALA A 144 16.03 1.76 -38.33
CA ALA A 144 16.29 2.19 -36.97
C ALA A 144 16.01 3.70 -36.86
N HIS A 145 15.20 4.08 -35.87
CA HIS A 145 14.99 5.48 -35.52
C HIS A 145 16.36 6.14 -35.24
N LYS A 146 16.61 7.26 -35.92
CA LYS A 146 17.85 8.08 -35.92
C LYS A 146 18.26 8.69 -34.57
N LEU A 147 17.72 8.21 -33.45
CA LEU A 147 17.87 8.88 -32.16
C LEU A 147 19.18 8.55 -31.44
N PHE A 148 19.86 7.44 -31.77
CA PHE A 148 21.12 7.05 -31.12
C PHE A 148 22.10 6.39 -32.10
N GLN A 149 22.40 7.06 -33.21
CA GLN A 149 23.51 6.67 -34.07
C GLN A 149 24.78 7.38 -33.59
N PHE A 150 25.60 6.68 -32.82
CA PHE A 150 26.96 7.12 -32.55
C PHE A 150 27.81 6.81 -33.78
N ALA A 151 28.54 7.81 -34.27
CA ALA A 151 29.32 7.68 -35.50
C ALA A 151 30.48 6.67 -35.38
N ASP A 152 30.94 6.36 -34.16
CA ASP A 152 31.98 5.37 -33.90
C ASP A 152 31.89 4.75 -32.49
N THR A 153 32.36 3.50 -32.40
CA THR A 153 32.52 2.61 -31.24
C THR A 153 33.32 3.21 -30.08
N SER A 154 34.15 4.21 -30.35
CA SER A 154 34.91 4.95 -29.33
C SER A 154 33.99 5.72 -28.37
N GLN A 155 32.86 6.22 -28.87
CA GLN A 155 31.91 7.01 -28.06
C GLN A 155 31.06 6.13 -27.14
N THR A 156 30.80 4.88 -27.54
CA THR A 156 30.04 3.90 -26.74
C THR A 156 30.86 3.38 -25.57
N LEU A 157 32.17 3.19 -25.75
CA LEU A 157 33.07 2.79 -24.66
C LEU A 157 33.24 3.90 -23.62
N ALA A 158 33.44 5.14 -24.05
CA ALA A 158 33.53 6.30 -23.15
C ALA A 158 32.22 6.51 -22.35
N PHE A 159 31.07 6.28 -22.99
CA PHE A 159 29.76 6.34 -22.34
C PHE A 159 29.61 5.23 -21.30
N LYS A 160 29.91 3.98 -21.66
CA LYS A 160 29.78 2.82 -20.76
C LYS A 160 30.66 2.94 -19.51
N GLU A 161 31.90 3.43 -19.67
CA GLU A 161 32.80 3.68 -18.53
C GLU A 161 32.31 4.82 -17.63
N ARG A 162 31.69 5.87 -18.20
CA ARG A 162 31.17 6.99 -17.41
C ARG A 162 29.95 6.60 -16.57
N VAL A 163 29.02 5.82 -17.12
CA VAL A 163 27.86 5.28 -16.36
C VAL A 163 28.32 4.37 -15.23
N ARG A 164 29.33 3.53 -15.49
CA ARG A 164 29.91 2.63 -14.48
C ARG A 164 30.54 3.39 -13.31
N LYS A 165 31.11 4.57 -13.58
CA LYS A 165 31.89 5.34 -12.60
C LYS A 165 31.06 6.31 -11.75
N THR A 166 29.99 6.89 -12.30
CA THR A 166 29.22 7.95 -11.62
C THR A 166 27.77 7.55 -11.29
N GLY A 167 27.28 6.40 -11.78
CA GLY A 167 25.97 5.85 -11.42
C GLY A 167 24.75 6.61 -11.93
N MET A 168 24.93 7.72 -12.67
CA MET A 168 23.82 8.52 -13.20
C MET A 168 24.13 9.03 -14.62
N LEU A 169 23.08 9.02 -15.45
CA LEU A 169 23.08 9.45 -16.84
C LEU A 169 22.85 10.97 -16.89
N MET A 170 23.92 11.74 -17.05
CA MET A 170 23.78 13.16 -17.39
C MET A 170 23.71 13.29 -18.91
N ALA A 171 22.61 13.85 -19.40
CA ALA A 171 22.49 14.22 -20.80
C ALA A 171 23.51 15.33 -21.11
N ILE A 172 24.33 15.12 -22.14
CA ILE A 172 25.21 16.15 -22.67
C ILE A 172 24.33 17.02 -23.59
N CYS A 173 24.27 18.32 -23.33
CA CYS A 173 23.80 19.32 -24.31
C CYS A 173 24.77 19.40 -25.50
#